data_AF-A0A5E4Q9Q9-F1
#
_entry.id   AF-A0A5E4Q9Q9-F1
#
_cell.length_a   1.000
_cell.length_b   1.000
_cell.length_c   1.000
_cell.angle_alpha   90.00
_cell.angle_beta   90.00
_cell.angle_gamma   90.00
#
_symmetry.space_group_name_H-M   'P 1'
#
loop_
_entity.id
_entity.type
_entity.pdbx_description
1 polymer ?
#
loop_
_entity_poly.entity_id
_entity_poly.type
_entity_poly.pdbx_seq_one_letter_code
_entity_poly.pdbx_strand_id
1 'polypeptide(L)'
;MCVFSRPSRAHLLSFESPSERNSFLSQLVATHPHIKAEPESLSDAMNAWRNGLITNWEYLMILNGLAGRSYNDLMQYPVMPFVIADYSSKILDLTDPATFRDLSKPVAVQNKKREQHYINTYNRDARAAARCCPVLRITSPHSTPTPAACYTT
;
A
#
# COMPACT_ATOMS: atom_id res chain seq x y z
N MET A 1 -3.97 1.54 -16.42
CA MET A 1 -3.23 0.28 -16.65
C MET A 1 -1.75 0.60 -16.76
N CYS A 2 -0.88 -0.07 -16.01
CA CYS A 2 0.57 0.10 -16.14
C CYS A 2 1.14 -1.00 -17.06
N VAL A 3 1.95 -0.62 -18.05
CA VAL A 3 2.62 -1.54 -18.99
C VAL A 3 4.12 -1.37 -18.86
N PHE A 4 4.84 -2.46 -18.61
CA PHE A 4 6.30 -2.48 -18.55
C PHE A 4 6.86 -2.98 -19.89
N SER A 5 7.48 -2.10 -20.67
CA SER A 5 8.03 -2.45 -22.00
C SER A 5 9.50 -2.85 -21.95
N ARG A 6 10.26 -2.32 -20.97
CA ARG A 6 11.67 -2.63 -20.68
C ARG A 6 11.92 -2.51 -19.16
N PRO A 7 13.02 -3.06 -18.62
CA PRO A 7 13.32 -3.00 -17.18
C PRO A 7 13.27 -1.59 -16.57
N SER A 8 13.51 -0.56 -17.39
CA SER A 8 13.53 0.84 -16.98
C SER A 8 12.35 1.69 -17.49
N ARG A 9 11.39 1.12 -18.22
CA ARG A 9 10.33 1.91 -18.86
C ARG A 9 8.95 1.32 -18.59
N ALA A 10 8.21 2.03 -17.74
CA ALA A 10 6.82 1.79 -17.43
C ALA A 10 5.96 2.90 -18.06
N HIS A 11 4.83 2.53 -18.64
CA HIS A 11 3.85 3.46 -19.20
C HIS A 11 2.52 3.30 -18.49
N LEU A 12 1.94 4.39 -18.01
CA LEU A 12 0.58 4.41 -17.47
C LEU A 12 -0.39 4.83 -18.58
N LEU A 13 -1.30 3.93 -18.93
CA LEU A 13 -2.34 4.13 -19.93
C LEU A 13 -3.70 4.25 -19.23
N SER A 14 -4.45 5.29 -19.57
CA SER A 14 -5.84 5.46 -19.14
C SER A 14 -6.77 5.08 -20.30
N PHE A 15 -7.88 4.42 -20.00
CA PHE A 15 -8.88 3.98 -20.98
C PHE A 15 -10.24 4.50 -20.53
N GLU A 16 -11.10 4.84 -21.48
CA GLU A 16 -12.45 5.35 -21.16
C GLU A 16 -13.37 4.24 -20.64
N SER A 17 -13.15 3.00 -21.09
CA SER A 17 -13.95 1.85 -20.67
C SER A 17 -13.10 0.61 -20.34
N PRO A 18 -13.57 -0.26 -19.43
CA PRO A 18 -12.94 -1.56 -19.17
C PRO A 18 -12.87 -2.47 -20.41
N SER A 19 -13.85 -2.36 -21.31
CA SER A 19 -13.92 -3.17 -22.54
C SER A 19 -12.78 -2.82 -23.50
N GLU A 20 -12.51 -1.54 -23.69
CA GLU A 20 -11.40 -1.06 -24.52
C GLU A 20 -10.05 -1.51 -23.95
N ARG A 21 -9.85 -1.33 -22.64
CA ARG A 21 -8.65 -1.81 -21.93
C ARG A 21 -8.42 -3.31 -22.17
N ASN A 22 -9.47 -4.12 -22.05
CA ASN A 22 -9.36 -5.57 -22.22
C ASN A 22 -9.05 -5.94 -23.68
N SER A 23 -9.65 -5.26 -24.66
CA SER A 23 -9.34 -5.46 -26.08
C SER A 23 -7.88 -5.11 -26.39
N PHE A 24 -7.40 -3.98 -25.87
CA PHE A 24 -6.00 -3.58 -25.98
C PHE A 24 -5.06 -4.61 -25.33
N LEU A 25 -5.39 -5.09 -24.13
CA LEU A 25 -4.61 -6.10 -23.42
C LEU A 25 -4.49 -7.39 -24.23
N SER A 26 -5.59 -7.90 -24.80
CA SER A 26 -5.58 -9.09 -25.63
C SER A 26 -4.66 -8.94 -26.85
N GLN A 27 -4.68 -7.78 -27.51
CA GLN A 27 -3.80 -7.50 -28.65
C GLN A 27 -2.33 -7.36 -28.23
N LEU A 28 -2.06 -6.69 -27.11
CA LEU A 28 -0.71 -6.49 -26.59
C LEU A 28 -0.04 -7.83 -26.27
N VAL A 29 -0.74 -8.73 -25.59
CA VAL A 29 -0.23 -10.06 -25.21
C VAL A 29 0.00 -10.93 -26.44
N ALA A 30 -0.90 -10.88 -27.42
CA ALA A 30 -0.74 -11.61 -28.68
C ALA A 30 0.51 -11.15 -29.47
N THR A 31 0.83 -9.86 -29.42
CA THR A 31 1.96 -9.28 -30.15
C THR A 31 3.28 -9.37 -29.37
N HIS A 32 3.21 -9.33 -28.03
CA HIS A 32 4.36 -9.29 -27.13
C HIS A 32 4.19 -10.31 -25.98
N PRO A 33 4.40 -11.61 -26.25
CA PRO A 33 4.14 -12.68 -25.27
C PRO A 33 5.05 -12.66 -24.03
N HIS A 34 6.13 -11.88 -24.05
CA HIS A 34 7.01 -11.65 -22.90
C HIS A 34 6.45 -10.64 -21.89
N ILE A 35 5.42 -9.88 -22.25
CA ILE A 35 4.73 -8.98 -21.32
C ILE A 35 3.76 -9.82 -20.50
N LYS A 36 4.02 -9.95 -19.20
CA LYS A 36 3.09 -10.58 -18.27
C LYS A 36 1.83 -9.72 -18.17
N ALA A 37 0.72 -10.25 -18.67
CA ALA A 37 -0.60 -9.62 -18.64
C ALA A 37 -1.24 -9.70 -17.25
N GLU A 38 -0.98 -10.82 -16.57
CA GLU A 38 -1.64 -11.14 -15.32
C GLU A 38 -0.88 -10.53 -14.14
N PRO A 39 -1.59 -9.85 -13.22
CA PRO A 39 -0.99 -9.43 -11.97
C PRO A 39 -0.48 -10.66 -11.22
N GLU A 40 0.71 -10.54 -10.65
CA GLU A 40 1.30 -11.61 -9.85
C GLU A 40 0.36 -11.95 -8.69
N SER A 41 -0.03 -13.22 -8.55
CA SER A 41 -0.98 -13.63 -7.52
C SER A 41 -0.44 -13.28 -6.13
N LEU A 42 -1.28 -12.63 -5.30
CA LEU A 42 -0.92 -12.28 -3.93
C LEU A 42 -0.44 -13.52 -3.14
N SER A 43 -1.07 -14.67 -3.37
CA SER A 43 -0.71 -15.93 -2.73
C SER A 43 0.71 -16.37 -3.12
N ASP A 44 1.03 -16.27 -4.41
CA ASP A 44 2.33 -16.72 -4.93
C ASP A 44 3.45 -15.80 -4.45
N ALA A 45 3.23 -14.48 -4.49
CA ALA A 45 4.16 -13.49 -3.96
C ALA A 45 4.41 -13.70 -2.46
N MET A 46 3.34 -13.94 -1.68
CA MET A 46 3.46 -14.22 -0.25
C MET A 46 4.25 -15.50 0.02
N ASN A 47 4.00 -16.57 -0.73
CA ASN A 47 4.73 -17.84 -0.57
C ASN A 47 6.21 -17.68 -0.95
N ALA A 48 6.49 -16.99 -2.06
CA ALA A 48 7.86 -16.70 -2.48
C ALA A 48 8.62 -15.90 -1.42
N TRP A 49 7.99 -14.89 -0.84
CA TRP A 49 8.60 -14.07 0.23
C TRP A 49 8.85 -14.89 1.50
N ARG A 50 7.86 -15.66 1.95
CA ARG A 50 8.00 -16.52 3.15
C ARG A 50 9.11 -17.57 3.00
N ASN A 51 9.34 -18.04 1.78
CA ASN A 51 10.40 -19.01 1.47
C ASN A 51 11.75 -18.36 1.17
N GLY A 52 11.86 -17.02 1.22
CA GLY A 52 13.09 -16.29 0.92
C GLY A 52 13.50 -16.29 -0.56
N LEU A 53 12.59 -16.62 -1.47
CA LEU A 53 12.82 -16.59 -2.92
C LEU A 53 12.83 -15.16 -3.48
N ILE A 54 12.17 -14.24 -2.78
CA ILE A 54 12.17 -12.80 -3.08
C ILE A 54 12.48 -12.01 -1.82
N THR A 55 13.08 -10.85 -2.00
CA THR A 55 13.44 -9.90 -0.96
C THR A 55 12.23 -9.15 -0.39
N ASN A 56 12.38 -8.55 0.79
CA ASN A 56 11.37 -7.66 1.37
C ASN A 56 10.99 -6.52 0.41
N TRP A 57 11.97 -5.98 -0.33
CA TRP A 57 11.74 -4.92 -1.31
C TRP A 57 10.84 -5.40 -2.44
N GLU A 58 11.16 -6.53 -3.06
CA GLU A 58 10.37 -7.11 -4.16
C GLU A 58 8.94 -7.41 -3.72
N TYR A 59 8.78 -8.04 -2.54
CA TYR A 59 7.45 -8.31 -2.00
C TYR A 59 6.64 -7.03 -1.78
N LEU A 60 7.22 -5.99 -1.17
CA LEU A 60 6.55 -4.71 -0.98
C LEU A 60 6.21 -4.01 -2.32
N MET A 61 7.06 -4.15 -3.33
CA MET A 61 6.80 -3.62 -4.66
C MET A 61 5.63 -4.34 -5.34
N ILE A 62 5.52 -5.66 -5.17
CA ILE A 62 4.37 -6.44 -5.66
C ILE A 62 3.10 -6.00 -4.95
N LEU A 63 3.12 -5.86 -3.61
CA LEU A 63 1.96 -5.37 -2.85
C LEU A 63 1.51 -3.97 -3.29
N ASN A 64 2.46 -3.06 -3.52
CA ASN A 64 2.16 -1.72 -4.04
C ASN A 64 1.53 -1.79 -5.43
N GLY A 65 2.07 -2.61 -6.34
CA GLY A 65 1.52 -2.82 -7.68
C GLY A 65 0.09 -3.37 -7.65
N LEU A 66 -0.17 -4.38 -6.81
CA LEU A 66 -1.51 -4.96 -6.61
C LEU A 66 -2.51 -3.95 -6.02
N ALA A 67 -2.04 -3.02 -5.19
CA ALA A 67 -2.83 -1.91 -4.67
C ALA A 67 -3.04 -0.76 -5.68
N GLY A 68 -2.60 -0.92 -6.94
CA GLY A 68 -2.75 0.09 -8.00
C GLY A 68 -1.69 1.19 -8.00
N ARG A 69 -0.66 1.09 -7.16
CA ARG A 69 0.39 2.11 -7.04
C ARG A 69 1.45 1.95 -8.12
N SER A 70 1.97 3.07 -8.60
CA SER A 70 3.03 3.07 -9.61
C SER A 70 3.93 4.31 -9.53
N TYR A 71 5.14 4.21 -10.05
CA TYR A 71 6.05 5.35 -10.17
C TYR A 71 5.56 6.42 -11.17
N ASN A 72 4.57 6.09 -12.00
CA ASN A 72 4.06 6.96 -13.06
C ASN A 72 2.93 7.89 -12.61
N ASP A 73 2.39 7.68 -11.41
CA ASP A 73 1.35 8.53 -10.81
C ASP A 73 1.82 9.01 -9.43
N LEU A 74 2.09 10.32 -9.32
CA LEU A 74 2.54 10.94 -8.07
C LEU A 74 1.49 10.85 -6.96
N MET A 75 0.19 10.79 -7.31
CA MET A 75 -0.89 10.65 -6.33
C MET A 75 -0.97 9.22 -5.78
N GLN A 76 -0.44 8.23 -6.51
CA GLN A 76 -0.47 6.81 -6.16
C GLN A 76 0.93 6.21 -6.15
N TYR A 77 1.91 6.95 -5.64
CA TYR A 77 3.28 6.47 -5.55
C TYR A 77 3.41 5.28 -4.59
N PRO A 78 4.33 4.32 -4.85
CA PRO A 78 4.58 3.21 -3.93
C PRO A 78 4.90 3.71 -2.51
N VAL A 79 4.26 3.11 -1.51
CA VAL A 79 4.51 3.40 -0.09
C VAL A 79 5.44 2.36 0.50
N MET A 80 6.47 2.85 1.17
CA MET A 80 7.45 2.05 1.88
C MET A 80 7.47 2.46 3.36
N PRO A 81 7.57 1.49 4.29
CA PRO A 81 7.67 1.80 5.70
C PRO A 81 9.01 2.46 6.02
N PHE A 82 9.01 3.38 6.97
CA PHE A 82 10.26 3.83 7.56
C PHE A 82 10.75 2.81 8.59
N VAL A 83 11.90 2.20 8.31
CA VAL A 83 12.43 1.08 9.11
C VAL A 83 13.31 1.56 10.27
N ILE A 84 14.18 2.54 10.03
CA ILE A 84 15.10 3.05 11.06
C ILE A 84 14.40 4.08 11.96
N ALA A 85 14.65 4.00 13.26
CA ALA A 85 14.21 4.95 14.28
C ALA A 85 15.34 5.89 14.72
N ASP A 86 16.58 5.41 14.77
CA ASP A 86 17.75 6.20 15.18
C ASP A 86 18.42 6.90 14.00
N TYR A 87 18.27 8.23 13.97
CA TYR A 87 18.95 9.12 13.02
C TYR A 87 19.95 10.06 13.72
N SER A 88 20.22 9.82 15.00
CA SER A 88 21.01 10.71 15.86
C SER A 88 22.40 10.16 16.14
N SER A 89 22.54 8.83 16.22
CA SER A 89 23.83 8.19 16.44
C SER A 89 24.76 8.36 15.24
N LYS A 90 26.05 8.54 15.52
CA LYS A 90 27.10 8.62 14.48
C LYS A 90 27.30 7.28 13.78
N ILE A 91 27.09 6.17 14.49
CA ILE A 91 27.21 4.81 13.99
C ILE A 91 25.89 4.11 14.29
N LEU A 92 25.31 3.50 13.27
CA LEU A 92 24.03 2.82 13.37
C LEU A 92 24.26 1.35 13.76
N ASP A 93 23.78 0.96 14.94
CA ASP A 93 23.85 -0.44 15.40
C ASP A 93 22.61 -1.21 14.93
N LEU A 94 22.80 -2.11 13.96
CA LEU A 94 21.72 -2.94 13.42
C LEU A 94 21.36 -4.15 14.30
N THR A 95 22.08 -4.35 15.41
CA THR A 95 21.79 -5.41 16.38
C THR A 95 20.92 -4.92 17.53
N ASP A 96 20.88 -3.61 17.77
CA ASP A 96 20.00 -3.01 18.78
C ASP A 96 18.55 -2.90 18.25
N PRO A 97 17.56 -3.54 18.89
CA PRO A 97 16.16 -3.39 18.52
C PRO A 97 15.65 -1.95 18.57
N ALA A 98 16.24 -1.08 19.41
CA ALA A 98 15.86 0.34 19.51
C ALA A 98 16.23 1.16 18.25
N THR A 99 17.14 0.64 17.42
CA THR A 99 17.48 1.24 16.12
C THR A 99 16.33 1.18 15.13
N PHE A 100 15.39 0.26 15.31
CA PHE A 100 14.29 0.02 14.38
C PHE A 100 12.96 0.56 14.90
N ARG A 101 12.10 1.00 13.99
CA ARG A 101 10.72 1.37 14.30
C ARG A 101 9.87 0.12 14.56
N ASP A 102 8.88 0.28 15.44
CA ASP A 102 7.86 -0.74 15.66
C ASP A 102 6.90 -0.76 14.47
N LEU A 103 7.09 -1.73 13.55
CA LEU A 103 6.27 -1.86 12.34
C LEU A 103 4.83 -2.32 12.62
N SER A 104 4.52 -2.75 13.84
CA SER A 104 3.12 -3.01 14.24
C SER A 104 2.34 -1.72 14.46
N LYS A 105 3.03 -0.57 14.52
CA LYS A 105 2.47 0.73 14.84
C LYS A 105 2.59 1.71 13.67
N PRO A 106 1.56 2.54 13.41
CA PRO A 106 1.68 3.67 12.51
C PRO A 106 2.79 4.64 12.94
N VAL A 107 3.37 5.35 11.97
CA VAL A 107 4.44 6.35 12.20
C VAL A 107 4.05 7.38 13.26
N ALA A 108 2.78 7.78 13.27
CA ALA A 108 2.22 8.75 14.21
C ALA A 108 2.34 8.34 15.69
N VAL A 109 2.26 7.05 15.99
CA VAL A 109 2.17 6.50 17.36
C VAL A 109 3.42 5.70 17.77
N GLN A 110 4.55 5.93 17.09
CA GLN A 110 5.84 5.37 17.50
C GLN A 110 6.24 5.82 18.91
N ASN A 111 5.85 7.05 19.31
CA ASN A 111 6.06 7.56 20.65
C ASN A 111 4.81 7.38 21.53
N LYS A 112 4.95 6.56 22.58
CA LYS A 112 3.91 6.26 23.56
C LYS A 112 3.28 7.51 24.20
N LYS A 113 4.06 8.59 24.38
CA LYS A 113 3.54 9.85 24.95
C LYS A 113 2.48 10.52 24.07
N ARG A 114 2.50 10.27 22.76
CA ARG A 114 1.53 10.83 21.81
C ARG A 114 0.33 9.91 21.55
N GLU A 115 0.40 8.66 21.98
CA GLU A 115 -0.63 7.65 21.73
C GLU A 115 -2.02 8.10 22.23
N GLN A 116 -2.09 8.59 23.47
CA GLN A 116 -3.34 9.07 24.07
C GLN A 116 -3.94 10.26 23.29
N HIS A 117 -3.10 11.14 22.74
CA HIS A 117 -3.55 12.27 21.94
C HIS A 117 -4.25 11.79 20.65
N TYR A 118 -3.68 10.80 19.97
CA TYR A 118 -4.28 10.24 18.75
C TYR A 118 -5.57 9.47 19.05
N ILE A 119 -5.62 8.69 20.13
CA ILE A 119 -6.84 8.00 20.57
C ILE A 119 -7.97 9.00 20.84
N ASN A 120 -7.67 10.07 21.59
CA ASN A 120 -8.66 11.10 21.92
C ASN A 120 -9.16 11.82 20.66
N THR A 121 -8.26 12.13 19.73
CA THR A 121 -8.58 12.77 18.45
C THR A 121 -9.47 11.88 17.60
N TYR A 122 -9.10 10.61 17.41
CA TYR A 122 -9.91 9.64 16.68
C TYR A 122 -11.31 9.49 17.28
N ASN A 123 -11.42 9.34 18.60
CA ASN A 123 -12.71 9.22 19.27
C ASN A 123 -13.60 10.46 19.10
N ARG A 124 -12.99 11.65 19.11
CA ARG A 124 -13.71 12.90 18.85
C ARG A 124 -14.22 12.94 17.41
N ASP A 125 -13.37 12.61 16.46
CA ASP A 125 -13.66 12.73 15.04
C ASP A 125 -14.69 11.66 14.60
N ALA A 126 -14.59 10.44 15.13
CA ALA A 126 -15.60 9.39 14.94
C ALA A 126 -16.98 9.80 15.49
N ARG A 127 -17.02 10.45 16.66
CA ARG A 127 -18.27 11.01 17.23
C ARG A 127 -18.82 12.17 16.41
N ALA A 128 -17.98 12.93 15.72
CA ALA A 128 -18.41 14.00 14.82
C ALA A 128 -18.94 13.43 13.51
N ALA A 129 -18.24 12.45 12.93
CA ALA A 129 -18.66 11.76 11.71
C ALA A 129 -20.01 11.04 11.89
N ALA A 130 -20.23 10.38 13.03
CA ALA A 130 -21.52 9.76 13.36
C ALA A 130 -22.69 10.76 13.50
N ARG A 131 -22.39 12.05 13.74
CA ARG A 131 -23.40 13.12 13.78
C ARG A 131 -23.71 13.68 12.39
N CYS A 132 -22.71 13.79 11.53
CA CYS A 132 -22.86 14.38 10.19
C CYS A 132 -23.29 13.36 9.13
N CYS A 133 -23.01 12.07 9.30
CA CYS A 133 -23.30 11.02 8.32
C CYS A 133 -23.95 9.79 8.99
N PRO A 134 -25.26 9.54 8.80
CA PRO A 134 -25.97 8.40 9.40
C PRO A 134 -25.51 7.03 8.91
N VAL A 135 -24.84 6.96 7.75
CA VAL A 135 -24.34 5.71 7.15
C VAL A 135 -23.22 5.08 7.99
N LEU A 136 -22.47 5.88 8.76
CA LEU A 136 -21.45 5.39 9.70
C LEU A 136 -22.03 4.88 11.03
N ARG A 137 -23.36 4.82 11.17
CA ARG A 137 -24.05 4.42 12.41
C ARG A 137 -24.13 2.90 12.61
N ILE A 138 -23.77 2.10 11.59
CA ILE A 138 -23.84 0.63 11.62
C ILE A 138 -22.44 0.02 11.52
N THR A 139 -21.58 0.27 12.51
CA THR A 139 -20.47 -0.65 12.80
C THR A 139 -20.37 -0.84 14.31
N SER A 140 -20.69 -2.06 14.76
CA SER A 140 -20.60 -2.56 16.13
C SER A 140 -19.23 -2.27 16.79
N PRO A 141 -19.15 -2.12 18.12
CA PRO A 141 -17.90 -1.83 18.86
C PRO A 141 -16.80 -2.91 18.77
N HIS A 142 -16.99 -3.99 18.01
CA HIS A 142 -16.01 -5.05 17.82
C HIS A 142 -15.46 -5.21 16.39
N SER A 143 -15.80 -4.31 15.47
CA SER A 143 -15.20 -4.27 14.13
C SER A 143 -14.40 -2.98 13.98
N THR A 144 -13.09 -3.09 13.83
CA THR A 144 -12.25 -1.98 13.37
C THR A 144 -12.78 -1.47 12.03
N PRO A 145 -13.10 -0.18 11.87
CA PRO A 145 -13.52 0.33 10.58
C PRO A 145 -12.30 0.42 9.67
N THR A 146 -12.33 -0.33 8.57
CA THR A 146 -11.39 -0.19 7.46
C THR A 146 -11.58 1.19 6.80
N PRO A 147 -10.51 1.93 6.44
CA PRO A 147 -10.60 3.29 5.89
C PRO A 147 -11.18 3.38 4.46
N ALA A 148 -11.73 2.30 3.91
CA ALA A 148 -11.95 2.14 2.48
C ALA A 148 -13.23 2.79 1.92
N ALA A 149 -14.10 3.35 2.77
CA ALA A 149 -15.42 3.83 2.32
C ALA A 149 -15.50 5.32 1.92
N CYS A 150 -14.41 6.09 2.01
CA CYS A 150 -14.45 7.54 1.74
C CYS A 150 -13.77 7.99 0.44
N TYR A 151 -13.29 7.07 -0.41
CA TYR A 151 -12.61 7.42 -1.66
C TYR A 151 -13.21 6.66 -2.86
N THR A 152 -14.48 6.91 -3.16
CA THR A 152 -15.06 6.58 -4.47
C THR A 152 -15.92 7.75 -4.92
N THR A 153 -15.36 8.60 -5.77
CA THR A 153 -16.08 9.32 -6.83
C THR A 153 -15.92 8.56 -8.12
#